data_AF-A0A2E0WM08-F1
#
_entry.id   AF-A0A2E0WM08-F1
#
_cell.length_a   1.000
_cell.length_b   1.000
_cell.length_c   1.000
_cell.angle_alpha   90.00
_cell.angle_beta   90.00
_cell.angle_gamma   90.00
#
_symmetry.space_group_name_H-M   'P 1'
#
loop_
_entity.id
_entity.type
_entity.pdbx_description
1 polymer ?
#
loop_
_entity_poly.entity_id
_entity_poly.type
_entity_poly.pdbx_seq_one_letter_code
_entity_poly.pdbx_strand_id
1 'polypeptide(L)'
;MKLPTLSLIVCLILAGCVHMREPNTIMVYKYDGSVQCEESGVAVEEMRLELTRAGVEVLCGRKAQDGRAYPAMCGAATGRINVYTIQASDLVRAQGLGFKSVETLPDAGIPPCNGGAAGDP
;
A
#
# COMPACT_ATOMS: atom_id res chain seq x y z
N MET A 1 41.94 4.48 -59.30
CA MET A 1 40.49 4.79 -59.32
C MET A 1 39.88 3.99 -58.16
N LYS A 2 39.85 4.52 -56.93
CA LYS A 2 38.72 5.16 -56.20
C LYS A 2 37.44 4.30 -56.11
N LEU A 3 37.14 3.89 -54.87
CA LEU A 3 35.97 3.16 -54.35
C LEU A 3 34.63 3.91 -54.57
N PRO A 4 33.49 3.22 -54.42
CA PRO A 4 32.65 3.49 -53.23
C PRO A 4 32.09 2.17 -52.63
N THR A 5 32.32 1.84 -51.35
CA THR A 5 31.48 2.18 -50.16
C THR A 5 29.98 2.23 -50.39
N LEU A 6 29.26 1.57 -49.46
CA LEU A 6 27.83 1.70 -49.12
C LEU A 6 26.89 0.59 -49.66
N SER A 7 26.83 -0.54 -48.95
CA SER A 7 25.56 -1.26 -48.81
C SER A 7 25.24 -1.43 -47.32
N LEU A 8 24.06 -0.93 -47.00
CA LEU A 8 23.60 -0.41 -45.74
C LEU A 8 23.20 -1.55 -44.81
N ILE A 9 23.72 -1.50 -43.59
CA ILE A 9 23.33 -2.30 -42.44
C ILE A 9 21.82 -2.15 -42.24
N VAL A 10 21.05 -3.15 -42.68
CA VAL A 10 19.64 -3.34 -42.34
C VAL A 10 19.57 -4.51 -41.35
N CYS A 11 20.05 -4.26 -40.13
CA CYS A 11 19.58 -5.00 -38.95
C CYS A 11 18.58 -4.08 -38.25
N LEU A 12 17.34 -4.17 -38.72
CA LEU A 12 16.17 -3.57 -38.09
C LEU A 12 16.07 -4.14 -36.67
N ILE A 13 16.57 -3.36 -35.73
CA ILE A 13 16.49 -3.56 -34.28
C ILE A 13 15.01 -3.63 -33.87
N LEU A 14 14.48 -4.85 -33.73
CA LEU A 14 13.30 -5.15 -32.91
C LEU A 14 13.69 -4.99 -31.43
N ALA A 15 14.04 -3.76 -31.04
CA ALA A 15 14.04 -3.36 -29.64
C ALA A 15 12.58 -3.08 -29.27
N GLY A 16 11.80 -4.15 -29.07
CA GLY A 16 10.50 -4.03 -28.42
C GLY A 16 10.75 -3.46 -27.02
N CYS A 17 10.29 -2.23 -26.77
CA CYS A 17 10.25 -1.70 -25.42
C CYS A 17 9.32 -2.62 -24.62
N VAL A 18 9.88 -3.47 -23.76
CA VAL A 18 9.13 -4.04 -22.65
C VAL A 18 8.77 -2.86 -21.76
N HIS A 19 7.62 -2.25 -22.02
CA HIS A 19 7.00 -1.27 -21.14
C HIS A 19 6.61 -2.05 -19.88
N MET A 20 7.54 -2.13 -18.92
CA MET A 20 7.25 -2.55 -17.55
C MET A 20 6.22 -1.55 -17.02
N ARG A 21 4.94 -1.89 -17.14
CA ARG A 21 3.86 -1.09 -16.56
C ARG A 21 3.97 -1.27 -15.06
N GLU A 22 4.50 -0.25 -14.39
CA GLU A 22 4.57 -0.22 -12.94
C GLU A 22 3.15 -0.42 -12.39
N PRO A 23 2.95 -1.35 -11.43
CA PRO A 23 1.63 -1.60 -10.89
C PRO A 23 1.12 -0.32 -10.23
N ASN A 24 0.00 0.19 -10.73
CA ASN A 24 -0.64 1.39 -10.20
C ASN A 24 -1.31 1.06 -8.87
N THR A 25 -0.54 1.22 -7.79
CA THR A 25 -0.93 0.86 -6.44
C THR A 25 -1.06 2.10 -5.59
N ILE A 26 -1.92 2.01 -4.59
CA ILE A 26 -2.13 3.06 -3.59
C ILE A 26 -2.14 2.44 -2.21
N MET A 27 -2.00 3.29 -1.19
CA MET A 27 -2.12 2.89 0.19
C MET A 27 -3.39 3.44 0.81
N VAL A 28 -4.16 2.54 1.42
CA VAL A 28 -5.36 2.87 2.19
C VAL A 28 -5.18 2.44 3.64
N TYR A 29 -5.88 3.12 4.55
CA TYR A 29 -5.82 2.81 5.97
C TYR A 29 -7.20 2.80 6.61
N LYS A 30 -7.31 2.12 7.74
CA LYS A 30 -8.43 2.19 8.67
C LYS A 30 -7.89 2.10 10.10
N TYR A 31 -8.46 2.87 11.02
CA TYR A 31 -8.09 2.80 12.44
C TYR A 31 -8.38 1.40 12.98
N ASP A 32 -7.45 0.84 13.76
CA ASP A 32 -7.64 -0.49 14.35
C ASP A 32 -8.58 -0.49 15.55
N GLY A 33 -8.91 0.69 16.07
CA GLY A 33 -9.83 0.87 17.20
C GLY A 33 -9.20 0.63 18.57
N SER A 34 -7.88 0.49 18.66
CA SER A 34 -7.19 0.28 19.93
C SER A 34 -7.23 1.52 20.83
N VAL A 35 -7.28 1.26 22.13
CA VAL A 35 -7.27 2.27 23.20
C VAL A 35 -6.10 2.06 24.16
N GLN A 36 -5.69 3.12 24.84
CA GLN A 36 -4.60 3.10 25.80
C GLN A 36 -4.98 2.30 27.06
N CYS A 37 -3.98 1.66 27.66
CA CYS A 37 -4.08 0.75 28.82
C CYS A 37 -4.73 -0.61 28.54
N GLU A 38 -5.13 -0.90 27.30
CA GLU A 38 -5.74 -2.18 26.91
C GLU A 38 -4.99 -2.81 25.74
N GLU A 39 -4.84 -4.13 25.77
CA GLU A 39 -4.43 -4.91 24.60
C GLU A 39 -5.64 -5.08 23.68
N SER A 40 -5.83 -4.12 22.79
CA SER A 40 -7.01 -3.99 21.94
C SER A 40 -6.61 -3.63 20.51
N GLY A 41 -7.61 -3.62 19.62
CA GLY A 41 -7.46 -3.25 18.22
C GLY A 41 -7.44 -4.44 17.28
N VAL A 42 -8.00 -4.24 16.09
CA VAL A 42 -8.13 -5.30 15.09
C VAL A 42 -6.76 -5.60 14.47
N ALA A 43 -6.38 -6.87 14.43
CA ALA A 43 -5.14 -7.32 13.82
C ALA A 43 -5.11 -7.03 12.31
N VAL A 44 -3.91 -6.86 11.75
CA VAL A 44 -3.73 -6.57 10.32
C VAL A 44 -4.37 -7.64 9.44
N GLU A 45 -4.16 -8.91 9.78
CA GLU A 45 -4.71 -10.02 8.99
C GLU A 45 -6.23 -10.16 9.13
N GLU A 46 -6.78 -9.84 10.31
CA GLU A 46 -8.22 -9.88 10.54
C GLU A 46 -8.93 -8.80 9.71
N MET A 47 -8.47 -7.55 9.78
CA MET A 47 -9.06 -6.45 9.01
C MET A 47 -8.81 -6.60 7.49
N ARG A 48 -7.73 -7.28 7.07
CA ARG A 48 -7.49 -7.63 5.66
C ARG A 48 -8.63 -8.44 5.07
N LEU A 49 -9.32 -9.24 5.88
CA LEU A 49 -10.46 -10.04 5.44
C LEU A 49 -11.62 -9.16 4.95
N GLU A 50 -11.79 -7.93 5.47
CA GLU A 50 -12.81 -7.00 4.97
C GLU A 50 -12.59 -6.67 3.49
N LEU A 51 -11.33 -6.34 3.14
CA LEU A 51 -10.93 -5.99 1.77
C LEU A 51 -11.04 -7.20 0.83
N THR A 52 -10.46 -8.32 1.23
CA THR A 52 -10.40 -9.52 0.38
C THR A 52 -11.77 -10.16 0.17
N ARG A 53 -12.66 -10.17 1.18
CA ARG A 53 -14.05 -10.64 1.01
C ARG A 53 -14.86 -9.75 0.07
N ALA A 54 -14.51 -8.47 -0.05
CA ALA A 54 -15.13 -7.57 -1.01
C ALA A 54 -14.54 -7.70 -2.43
N GLY A 55 -13.51 -8.53 -2.61
CA GLY A 55 -12.81 -8.71 -3.89
C GLY A 55 -11.70 -7.69 -4.15
N VAL A 56 -11.21 -6.98 -3.13
CA VAL A 56 -10.00 -6.14 -3.24
C VAL A 56 -8.76 -7.01 -3.07
N GLU A 57 -7.85 -6.93 -4.04
CA GLU A 57 -6.53 -7.55 -3.90
C GLU A 57 -5.65 -6.72 -2.95
N VAL A 58 -5.08 -7.39 -1.94
CA VAL A 58 -4.18 -6.78 -0.98
C VAL A 58 -2.76 -7.27 -1.24
N LEU A 59 -1.91 -6.36 -1.73
CA LEU A 59 -0.51 -6.64 -2.04
C LEU A 59 0.36 -6.62 -0.79
N CYS A 60 -0.04 -5.82 0.21
CA CYS A 60 0.66 -5.69 1.48
C CYS A 60 -0.31 -5.22 2.58
N GLY A 61 -0.15 -5.73 3.80
CA GLY A 61 -0.77 -5.19 5.01
C GLY A 61 0.28 -4.97 6.12
N ARG A 62 0.13 -3.91 6.92
CA ARG A 62 1.00 -3.61 8.07
C ARG A 62 0.34 -2.70 9.11
N LYS A 63 0.83 -2.75 10.35
CA LYS A 63 0.54 -1.75 11.39
C LYS A 63 1.31 -0.45 11.11
N ALA A 64 0.70 0.67 11.44
CA ALA A 64 1.34 1.99 11.41
C ALA A 64 0.70 2.94 12.45
N GLN A 65 1.31 4.12 12.62
CA GLN A 65 0.77 5.22 13.41
C GLN A 65 0.28 6.34 12.49
N ASP A 66 -0.82 7.00 12.85
CA ASP A 66 -1.41 8.08 12.06
C ASP A 66 -0.69 9.44 12.15
N GLY A 67 0.34 9.53 12.99
CA GLY A 67 1.16 10.74 13.18
C GLY A 67 0.57 11.78 14.12
N ARG A 68 -0.62 11.54 14.69
CA ARG A 68 -1.29 12.50 15.58
C ARG A 68 -0.91 12.28 17.05
N ALA A 69 -0.93 13.36 17.81
CA ALA A 69 -0.80 13.30 19.27
C ALA A 69 -2.17 12.98 19.90
N TYR A 70 -2.16 12.09 20.89
CA TYR A 70 -3.34 11.70 21.66
C TYR A 70 -3.11 11.95 23.16
N PRO A 71 -4.15 12.32 23.95
CA PRO A 71 -4.02 12.46 25.40
C PRO A 71 -3.57 11.14 26.05
N ALA A 72 -2.63 11.22 27.00
CA ALA A 72 -2.11 10.06 27.73
C ALA A 72 -3.05 9.67 28.89
N MET A 73 -4.12 8.94 28.60
CA MET A 73 -5.10 8.47 29.59
C MET A 73 -5.74 7.15 29.13
N CYS A 74 -6.09 6.29 30.09
CA CYS A 74 -6.74 5.01 29.76
C CYS A 74 -8.07 5.23 29.03
N GLY A 75 -8.31 4.42 27.99
CA GLY A 75 -9.47 4.54 27.11
C GLY A 75 -9.34 5.58 25.98
N ALA A 76 -8.29 6.41 25.96
CA ALA A 76 -8.03 7.27 24.81
C ALA A 76 -7.53 6.46 23.62
N ALA A 77 -7.81 6.92 22.40
CA ALA A 77 -7.28 6.30 21.19
C ALA A 77 -5.74 6.31 21.15
N THR A 78 -5.18 5.31 20.49
CA THR A 78 -3.72 5.13 20.35
C THR A 78 -3.13 5.74 19.06
N GLY A 79 -4.00 6.10 18.10
CA GLY A 79 -3.58 6.50 16.75
C GLY A 79 -3.14 5.34 15.86
N ARG A 80 -3.27 4.09 16.31
CA ARG A 80 -2.89 2.91 15.52
C ARG A 80 -3.84 2.71 14.35
N ILE A 81 -3.25 2.44 13.19
CA ILE A 81 -3.95 2.19 11.92
C ILE A 81 -3.42 0.90 11.30
N ASN A 82 -4.29 0.19 10.58
CA ASN A 82 -3.87 -0.85 9.65
C ASN A 82 -3.81 -0.23 8.26
N VAL A 83 -2.69 -0.43 7.57
CA VAL A 83 -2.42 0.14 6.25
C VAL A 83 -2.25 -0.98 5.23
N TYR A 84 -2.94 -0.85 4.10
CA TYR A 84 -2.93 -1.82 3.02
C TYR A 84 -2.53 -1.19 1.70
N THR A 85 -1.66 -1.87 0.97
CA THR A 85 -1.36 -1.54 -0.43
C THR A 85 -2.31 -2.33 -1.32
N ILE A 86 -3.07 -1.62 -2.14
CA ILE A 86 -4.10 -2.17 -3.04
C ILE A 86 -3.94 -1.59 -4.46
N GLN A 87 -4.60 -2.18 -5.43
CA GLN A 87 -4.72 -1.60 -6.77
C GLN A 87 -5.49 -0.28 -6.70
N ALA A 88 -5.04 0.75 -7.43
CA ALA A 88 -5.70 2.06 -7.45
C ALA A 88 -7.17 1.99 -7.90
N SER A 89 -7.50 1.03 -8.77
CA SER A 89 -8.87 0.78 -9.24
C SER A 89 -9.84 0.35 -8.13
N ASP A 90 -9.34 -0.15 -7.00
CA ASP A 90 -10.16 -0.64 -5.89
C ASP A 90 -10.42 0.42 -4.82
N LEU A 91 -9.92 1.66 -4.99
CA LEU A 91 -10.07 2.73 -4.01
C LEU A 91 -11.52 2.96 -3.60
N VAL A 92 -12.43 3.09 -4.56
CA VAL A 92 -13.86 3.35 -4.28
C VAL A 92 -14.48 2.21 -3.47
N ARG A 93 -14.08 0.96 -3.76
CA ARG A 93 -14.56 -0.21 -3.02
C ARG A 93 -14.03 -0.21 -1.59
N ALA A 94 -12.74 0.05 -1.41
CA ALA A 94 -12.13 0.17 -0.08
C ALA A 94 -12.76 1.30 0.73
N GLN A 95 -13.05 2.45 0.10
CA GLN A 95 -13.75 3.57 0.73
C GLN A 95 -15.16 3.19 1.19
N GLY A 96 -15.89 2.39 0.42
CA GLY A 96 -17.19 1.83 0.81
C GLY A 96 -17.15 0.96 2.06
N LEU A 97 -15.97 0.42 2.42
CA LEU A 97 -15.73 -0.38 3.64
C LEU A 97 -15.18 0.47 4.81
N GLY A 98 -15.07 1.79 4.62
CA GLY A 98 -14.58 2.72 5.63
C GLY A 98 -13.07 2.97 5.63
N PHE A 99 -12.34 2.48 4.61
CA PHE A 99 -10.93 2.81 4.42
C PHE A 99 -10.76 4.22 3.83
N LYS A 100 -9.63 4.85 4.13
CA LYS A 100 -9.26 6.18 3.62
C LYS A 100 -7.89 6.14 2.94
N SER A 101 -7.65 7.05 2.01
CA SER A 101 -6.31 7.21 1.42
C SER A 101 -5.31 7.67 2.48
N VAL A 102 -4.12 7.06 2.51
CA VAL A 102 -3.02 7.48 3.39
C VAL A 102 -2.58 8.92 3.11
N GLU A 103 -2.79 9.44 1.90
CA GLU A 103 -2.47 10.85 1.56
C GLU A 103 -3.21 11.87 2.47
N THR A 104 -4.27 11.45 3.16
CA THR A 104 -4.97 12.27 4.15
C THR A 104 -4.28 12.35 5.53
N LEU A 105 -3.17 11.61 5.71
CA LEU A 105 -2.33 11.57 6.90
C LEU A 105 -0.86 11.82 6.53
N PRO A 106 -0.47 13.09 6.30
CA PRO A 106 0.88 13.42 5.84
C PRO A 106 1.99 13.05 6.82
N ASP A 107 1.67 12.99 8.12
CA ASP A 107 2.62 12.70 9.20
C ASP A 107 2.61 11.22 9.63
N ALA A 108 1.90 10.35 8.90
CA ALA A 108 1.78 8.94 9.28
C ALA A 108 3.14 8.23 9.25
N GLY A 109 3.49 7.59 10.36
CA GLY A 109 4.67 6.75 10.49
C GLY A 109 4.39 5.35 9.95
N ILE A 110 4.57 5.15 8.65
CA ILE A 110 4.27 3.89 7.97
C ILE A 110 5.57 3.11 7.70
N PRO A 111 5.77 1.94 8.34
CA PRO A 111 6.96 1.14 8.10
C PRO A 111 6.96 0.54 6.69
N PRO A 112 8.15 0.13 6.18
CA PRO A 112 8.27 -0.63 4.94
C PRO A 112 7.43 -1.90 4.97
N CYS A 113 6.94 -2.31 3.80
CA CYS A 113 6.30 -3.61 3.66
C CYS A 113 7.35 -4.70 3.49
N ASN A 114 7.68 -5.41 4.56
CA ASN A 114 8.51 -6.60 4.46
C ASN A 114 7.58 -7.77 4.15
N GLY A 115 7.51 -8.16 2.87
CA GLY A 115 6.48 -9.07 2.34
C GLY A 115 6.23 -10.30 3.19
N GLY A 116 4.95 -10.51 3.54
CA GLY A 116 4.42 -11.73 4.15
C GLY A 116 4.16 -11.61 5.66
N ALA A 117 2.88 -11.39 6.02
CA ALA A 117 2.24 -11.84 7.26
C ALA A 117 3.03 -11.71 8.60
N ALA A 118 3.91 -10.72 8.74
CA ALA A 118 4.81 -10.67 9.89
C ALA A 118 4.32 -9.68 10.95
N GLY A 119 3.69 -10.26 11.97
CA GLY A 119 4.01 -10.00 13.37
C GLY A 119 3.84 -8.58 13.88
N ASP A 120 2.75 -8.37 14.62
CA ASP A 120 2.79 -7.54 15.82
C ASP A 120 3.98 -8.01 16.70
N PRO A 121 4.78 -7.11 17.30
CA PRO A 121 5.35 -7.40 18.61
C PRO A 121 4.26 -7.46 19.68
#